data_AF-A0A920VSU0-F1
#
_entry.id   AF-A0A920VSU0-F1
#
_cell.length_a   1.000
_cell.length_b   1.000
_cell.length_c   1.000
_cell.angle_alpha   90.00
_cell.angle_beta   90.00
_cell.angle_gamma   90.00
#
_symmetry.space_group_name_H-M   'P 1'
#
loop_
_entity.id
_entity.type
_entity.pdbx_description
1 polymer ?
#
loop_
_entity_poly.entity_id
_entity_poly.type
_entity_poly.pdbx_seq_one_letter_code
_entity_poly.pdbx_strand_id
1 'polypeptide(L)'
;MNLNKKVFIGLLSLLISSFSLADELLLKNAKIHTATDRGTIEKADILIRDGKIVRIGKNIVSSRAVEKDLSGKVISPGLIAPLTQLGIVEIELIPETRDDRSDIYSAGLSIDSAFNPSSTLIPYNLTGGITVSLTSPSSSGLFSGLTSAFSLSGSLEESLISSNIALSANIGGGEDSMAAKVQLLGDSLTLSAFVELKECLEMHHNKSSLPDGVNYSLQGLVSS
;
A
#
# COMPACT_ATOMS: atom_id res chain seq x y z
N MET A 1 44.87 -37.58 -22.45
CA MET A 1 43.97 -37.63 -21.27
C MET A 1 42.54 -37.52 -21.78
N ASN A 2 41.83 -38.64 -21.95
CA ASN A 2 40.49 -38.64 -22.55
C ASN A 2 39.46 -38.26 -21.48
N LEU A 3 39.06 -36.99 -21.46
CA LEU A 3 38.05 -36.50 -20.53
C LEU A 3 36.69 -37.14 -20.88
N ASN A 4 36.05 -37.78 -19.89
CA ASN A 4 34.81 -38.52 -20.08
C ASN A 4 33.66 -37.57 -20.48
N LYS A 5 32.92 -37.88 -21.54
CA LYS A 5 31.78 -37.07 -22.03
C LYS A 5 30.78 -36.73 -20.92
N LYS A 6 30.59 -37.62 -19.94
CA LYS A 6 29.71 -37.38 -18.77
C LYS A 6 30.22 -36.26 -17.85
N VAL A 7 31.54 -36.14 -17.68
CA VAL A 7 32.17 -35.08 -16.89
C VAL A 7 32.05 -33.74 -17.61
N PHE A 8 32.17 -33.72 -18.94
CA PHE A 8 32.00 -32.51 -19.74
C PHE A 8 30.56 -31.98 -19.69
N ILE A 9 29.55 -32.86 -19.78
CA ILE A 9 28.13 -32.48 -19.67
C ILE A 9 27.80 -31.95 -18.28
N GLY A 10 28.35 -32.56 -17.22
CA GLY A 10 28.19 -32.06 -15.84
C GLY A 10 28.78 -30.67 -15.64
N LEU A 11 29.97 -30.41 -16.20
CA LEU A 11 30.62 -29.09 -16.11
C LEU A 11 29.84 -27.99 -16.86
N LEU A 12 29.27 -28.33 -18.02
CA LEU A 12 28.47 -27.41 -18.83
C LEU A 12 27.14 -27.06 -18.16
N SER A 13 26.49 -28.02 -17.51
CA SER A 13 25.27 -27.79 -16.72
C SER A 13 25.51 -26.81 -15.56
N LEU A 14 26.64 -26.91 -14.87
CA LEU A 14 27.00 -26.03 -13.74
C LEU A 14 27.28 -24.57 -14.20
N LEU A 15 27.82 -24.40 -15.41
CA LEU A 15 28.08 -23.10 -16.02
C LEU A 15 26.78 -22.37 -16.40
N ILE A 16 25.76 -23.10 -16.84
CA ILE A 16 24.47 -22.50 -17.24
C ILE A 16 23.66 -22.06 -16.01
N SER A 17 23.79 -22.74 -14.87
CA SER A 17 23.09 -22.37 -13.62
C SER A 17 23.56 -21.05 -13.01
N SER A 18 24.72 -20.54 -13.43
CA SER A 18 25.34 -19.32 -12.88
C SER A 18 24.85 -18.03 -13.55
N PHE A 19 24.11 -18.13 -14.66
CA PHE A 19 23.48 -16.98 -15.31
C PHE A 19 22.11 -16.71 -14.70
N SER A 20 22.09 -16.00 -13.57
CA SER A 20 20.87 -15.35 -13.09
C SER A 20 20.57 -14.14 -13.98
N LEU A 21 19.57 -14.28 -14.86
CA LEU A 21 18.97 -13.18 -15.62
C LEU A 21 18.06 -12.36 -14.68
N ALA A 22 18.67 -11.64 -13.73
CA ALA A 22 17.96 -10.61 -12.99
C ALA A 22 17.78 -9.39 -13.90
N ASP A 23 16.54 -8.90 -14.04
CA ASP A 23 16.25 -7.71 -14.84
C ASP A 23 16.87 -6.51 -14.13
N GLU A 24 17.94 -5.97 -14.73
CA GLU A 24 18.58 -4.74 -14.28
C GLU A 24 18.36 -3.61 -15.28
N LEU A 25 17.95 -2.45 -14.75
CA LEU A 25 17.75 -1.23 -15.51
C LEU A 25 18.59 -0.13 -14.87
N LEU A 26 19.42 0.54 -15.67
CA LEU A 26 20.24 1.65 -15.23
C LEU A 26 19.81 2.92 -15.94
N LEU A 27 19.17 3.82 -15.19
CA LEU A 27 18.77 5.14 -15.66
C LEU A 27 19.92 6.11 -15.40
N LYS A 28 20.38 6.84 -16.41
CA LYS A 28 21.57 7.70 -16.34
C LYS A 28 21.24 9.19 -16.46
N ASN A 29 22.02 10.04 -15.81
CA ASN A 29 22.08 11.50 -16.00
C ASN A 29 20.76 12.27 -15.81
N ALA A 30 19.82 11.75 -15.03
CA ALA A 30 18.57 12.43 -14.74
C ALA A 30 18.72 13.49 -13.62
N LYS A 31 17.79 14.43 -13.58
CA LYS A 31 17.50 15.21 -12.36
C LYS A 31 16.54 14.39 -11.49
N ILE A 32 16.95 14.01 -10.28
CA ILE A 32 16.19 13.09 -9.44
C ILE A 32 15.67 13.82 -8.21
N HIS A 33 14.35 13.89 -8.06
CA HIS A 33 13.71 14.24 -6.80
C HIS A 33 13.59 12.98 -5.94
N THR A 34 14.18 12.98 -4.74
CA THR A 34 14.15 11.79 -3.87
C THR A 34 12.96 11.74 -2.93
N ALA A 35 12.28 12.87 -2.69
CA ALA A 35 11.28 13.04 -1.63
C ALA A 35 11.78 12.62 -0.23
N THR A 36 13.09 12.72 0.00
CA THR A 36 13.75 12.50 1.30
C THR A 36 14.58 13.73 1.66
N ASP A 37 15.23 13.72 2.83
CA ASP A 37 16.16 14.76 3.27
C ASP A 37 17.32 15.01 2.30
N ARG A 38 17.61 14.06 1.40
CA ARG A 38 18.61 14.24 0.34
C ARG A 38 18.18 15.25 -0.74
N GLY A 39 16.91 15.64 -0.76
CA GLY A 39 16.37 16.62 -1.68
C GLY A 39 16.47 16.19 -3.14
N THR A 40 16.94 17.11 -3.99
CA THR A 40 17.06 16.91 -5.44
C THR A 40 18.52 16.69 -5.81
N ILE A 41 18.79 15.64 -6.58
CA ILE A 41 20.13 15.27 -7.03
C ILE A 41 20.24 15.53 -8.52
N GLU A 42 21.13 16.46 -8.90
CA GLU A 42 21.37 16.81 -10.29
C GLU A 42 22.37 15.86 -10.96
N LYS A 43 22.08 15.47 -12.21
CA LYS A 43 22.90 14.57 -13.05
C LYS A 43 23.26 13.27 -12.31
N ALA A 44 22.24 12.52 -11.93
CA ALA A 44 22.38 11.29 -11.18
C ALA A 44 21.76 10.09 -11.90
N ASP A 45 22.15 8.91 -11.42
CA ASP A 45 21.82 7.62 -11.96
C ASP A 45 20.98 6.81 -10.94
N ILE A 46 20.09 5.96 -11.44
CA ILE A 46 19.29 5.01 -10.66
C ILE A 46 19.54 3.61 -11.20
N LEU A 47 20.00 2.70 -10.34
CA LEU A 47 20.04 1.27 -10.63
C LEU A 47 18.82 0.60 -10.03
N ILE A 48 18.05 -0.04 -10.89
CA ILE A 48 16.88 -0.85 -10.56
C ILE A 48 17.24 -2.32 -10.83
N ARG A 49 16.90 -3.19 -9.89
CA ARG A 49 17.05 -4.64 -10.01
C ARG A 49 15.77 -5.29 -9.51
N ASP A 50 15.19 -6.20 -10.29
CA ASP A 50 13.98 -6.94 -9.94
C ASP A 50 12.84 -6.01 -9.48
N GLY A 51 12.65 -4.90 -10.22
CA GLY A 51 11.63 -3.88 -9.92
C GLY A 51 11.94 -2.97 -8.71
N LYS A 52 13.06 -3.15 -8.02
CA LYS A 52 13.44 -2.36 -6.82
C LYS A 52 14.62 -1.45 -7.10
N ILE A 53 14.59 -0.24 -6.53
CA ILE A 53 15.72 0.68 -6.57
C ILE A 53 16.80 0.16 -5.60
N VAL A 54 17.94 -0.26 -6.14
CA VAL A 54 19.06 -0.77 -5.33
C VAL A 54 20.15 0.28 -5.09
N ARG A 55 20.21 1.32 -5.93
CA ARG A 55 21.18 2.42 -5.78
C ARG A 55 20.73 3.69 -6.49
N ILE A 56 20.96 4.83 -5.85
CA ILE A 56 20.88 6.17 -6.45
C ILE A 56 22.21 6.87 -6.18
N GLY A 57 22.81 7.48 -7.20
CA GLY A 57 24.12 8.13 -7.07
C GLY A 57 24.67 8.63 -8.40
N LYS A 58 25.94 9.01 -8.44
CA LYS A 58 26.61 9.43 -9.69
C LYS A 58 27.55 8.34 -10.17
N ASN A 59 27.73 8.27 -11.49
CA ASN A 59 28.68 7.36 -12.15
C ASN A 59 28.46 5.88 -11.75
N ILE A 60 27.19 5.47 -11.65
CA ILE A 60 26.88 4.06 -11.42
C ILE A 60 27.24 3.28 -12.69
N VAL A 61 27.88 2.13 -12.49
CA VAL A 61 28.25 1.17 -13.54
C VAL A 61 27.60 -0.16 -13.19
N SER A 62 26.90 -0.76 -14.15
CA SER A 62 26.48 -2.16 -14.08
C SER A 62 26.73 -2.83 -15.42
N SER A 63 27.43 -3.98 -15.40
CA SER A 63 27.71 -4.78 -16.60
C SER A 63 26.52 -5.61 -17.08
N ARG A 64 25.44 -5.69 -16.30
CA ARG A 64 24.25 -6.51 -16.58
C ARG A 64 23.00 -5.67 -16.87
N ALA A 65 23.05 -4.37 -16.59
CA ALA A 65 21.89 -3.50 -16.73
C ALA A 65 21.67 -3.05 -18.18
N VAL A 66 20.41 -2.98 -18.58
CA VAL A 66 20.01 -2.19 -19.75
C VAL A 66 20.13 -0.72 -19.37
N GLU A 67 21.00 0.01 -20.05
CA GLU A 67 21.21 1.44 -19.78
C GLU A 67 20.22 2.31 -20.58
N LYS A 68 19.70 3.36 -19.93
CA LYS A 68 18.90 4.42 -20.57
C LYS A 68 19.41 5.79 -20.13
N ASP A 69 19.86 6.59 -21.09
CA ASP A 69 20.22 7.98 -20.84
C ASP A 69 18.97 8.86 -20.75
N LEU A 70 18.84 9.57 -19.62
CA LEU A 70 17.74 10.46 -19.30
C LEU A 70 18.25 11.89 -19.09
N SER A 71 19.34 12.25 -19.76
CA SER A 71 19.87 13.62 -19.80
C SER A 71 18.76 14.64 -20.13
N GLY A 72 18.64 15.66 -19.29
CA GLY A 72 17.62 16.71 -19.41
C GLY A 72 16.19 16.28 -18.99
N LYS A 73 16.02 15.04 -18.51
CA LYS A 73 14.75 14.56 -17.95
C LYS A 73 14.76 14.63 -16.43
N VAL A 74 13.56 14.58 -15.86
CA VAL A 74 13.31 14.61 -14.42
C VAL A 74 12.70 13.28 -14.02
N ILE A 75 13.15 12.73 -12.89
CA ILE A 75 12.55 11.58 -12.23
C ILE A 75 12.04 12.03 -10.86
N SER A 76 10.81 11.67 -10.55
CA SER A 76 10.22 11.77 -9.22
C SER A 76 9.70 10.40 -8.77
N PRO A 77 9.46 10.19 -7.47
CA PRO A 77 8.65 9.08 -7.01
C PRO A 77 7.25 9.18 -7.61
N GLY A 78 6.60 8.03 -7.76
CA GLY A 78 5.18 8.01 -8.08
C GLY A 78 4.37 8.65 -6.94
N LEU A 79 3.33 9.40 -7.31
CA LEU A 79 2.43 10.02 -6.35
C LEU A 79 1.48 8.98 -5.77
N ILE A 80 1.05 9.26 -4.54
CA ILE A 80 0.00 8.52 -3.84
C ILE A 80 -1.23 9.41 -3.84
N ALA A 81 -2.35 8.89 -4.31
CA ALA A 81 -3.63 9.58 -4.22
C ALA A 81 -4.37 9.12 -2.95
N PRO A 82 -4.38 9.94 -1.88
CA PRO A 82 -5.10 9.59 -0.66
C PRO A 82 -6.61 9.78 -0.86
N LEU A 83 -7.40 8.96 -0.17
CA LEU A 83 -8.86 9.12 -0.04
C LEU A 83 -9.57 9.34 -1.40
N THR A 84 -9.52 8.34 -2.26
CA THR A 84 -10.13 8.39 -3.60
C THR A 84 -11.19 7.32 -3.80
N GLN A 85 -11.89 7.39 -4.93
CA GLN A 85 -12.79 6.34 -5.42
C GLN A 85 -12.25 5.70 -6.71
N LEU A 86 -10.95 5.81 -6.95
CA LEU A 86 -10.33 5.24 -8.15
C LEU A 86 -10.48 3.72 -8.15
N GLY A 87 -10.86 3.19 -9.31
CA GLY A 87 -11.11 1.77 -9.52
C GLY A 87 -12.47 1.29 -9.02
N ILE A 88 -13.26 2.09 -8.28
CA ILE A 88 -14.58 1.66 -7.77
C ILE A 88 -15.73 2.47 -8.38
N VAL A 89 -15.45 3.68 -8.87
CA VAL A 89 -16.41 4.54 -9.59
C VAL A 89 -15.80 4.86 -10.95
N GLU A 90 -16.47 4.51 -12.05
CA GLU A 90 -15.93 4.75 -13.40
C GLU A 90 -16.48 6.02 -14.06
N ILE A 91 -17.80 6.18 -14.07
CA ILE A 91 -18.52 7.32 -14.65
C ILE A 91 -19.84 7.45 -13.87
N GLU A 92 -20.17 8.63 -13.34
CA GLU A 92 -21.32 8.90 -12.44
C GLU A 92 -22.73 8.63 -13.03
N LEU A 93 -22.84 7.96 -14.18
CA LEU A 93 -24.05 7.93 -15.00
C LEU A 93 -24.96 6.71 -14.82
N ILE A 94 -24.63 5.75 -13.94
CA ILE A 94 -25.54 4.64 -13.57
C ILE A 94 -25.42 4.36 -12.06
N PRO A 95 -26.38 4.80 -11.23
CA PRO A 95 -26.36 4.58 -9.78
C PRO A 95 -26.33 3.09 -9.38
N GLU A 96 -26.76 2.20 -10.27
CA GLU A 96 -26.94 0.75 -10.04
C GLU A 96 -25.63 -0.06 -10.03
N THR A 97 -24.47 0.53 -10.32
CA THR A 97 -23.15 -0.15 -10.28
C THR A 97 -22.24 0.37 -9.15
N ARG A 98 -22.77 1.15 -8.20
CA ARG A 98 -22.02 1.71 -7.09
C ARG A 98 -21.97 0.76 -5.90
N ASP A 99 -20.96 -0.10 -5.87
CA ASP A 99 -20.65 -0.96 -4.71
C ASP A 99 -19.76 -0.23 -3.67
N ASP A 100 -19.82 1.11 -3.65
CA ASP A 100 -18.97 1.96 -2.81
C ASP A 100 -19.59 2.36 -1.48
N ARG A 101 -20.82 1.92 -1.18
CA ARG A 101 -21.59 2.36 -0.01
C ARG A 101 -22.49 1.27 0.56
N SER A 102 -22.75 1.34 1.85
CA SER A 102 -23.78 0.54 2.52
C SER A 102 -24.44 1.36 3.62
N ASP A 103 -25.77 1.41 3.65
CA ASP A 103 -26.50 2.07 4.74
C ASP A 103 -26.67 1.17 5.98
N ILE A 104 -26.40 -0.14 5.84
CA ILE A 104 -26.59 -1.15 6.90
C ILE A 104 -25.26 -1.59 7.50
N TYR A 105 -24.22 -1.74 6.66
CA TYR A 105 -22.92 -2.30 7.04
C TYR A 105 -21.77 -1.33 6.75
N SER A 106 -22.02 -0.03 6.92
CA SER A 106 -21.10 1.04 6.54
C SER A 106 -19.72 0.88 7.18
N ALA A 107 -19.64 0.67 8.50
CA ALA A 107 -18.38 0.56 9.22
C ALA A 107 -17.54 -0.67 8.83
N GLY A 108 -18.19 -1.76 8.42
CA GLY A 108 -17.53 -3.01 8.04
C GLY A 108 -17.33 -3.20 6.54
N LEU A 109 -17.84 -2.27 5.71
CA LEU A 109 -17.75 -2.37 4.26
C LEU A 109 -16.29 -2.27 3.83
N SER A 110 -15.75 -3.37 3.29
CA SER A 110 -14.45 -3.37 2.63
C SER A 110 -14.61 -3.14 1.13
N ILE A 111 -13.69 -2.38 0.56
CA ILE A 111 -13.66 -2.08 -0.87
C ILE A 111 -12.66 -2.94 -1.65
N ASP A 112 -11.96 -3.86 -0.98
CA ASP A 112 -10.94 -4.71 -1.61
C ASP A 112 -11.49 -5.58 -2.76
N SER A 113 -12.68 -6.14 -2.60
CA SER A 113 -13.36 -6.94 -3.61
C SER A 113 -14.10 -6.12 -4.66
N ALA A 114 -14.34 -4.83 -4.42
CA ALA A 114 -15.09 -3.95 -5.31
C ALA A 114 -14.21 -3.20 -6.31
N PHE A 115 -12.88 -3.27 -6.17
CA PHE A 115 -11.95 -2.59 -7.06
C PHE A 115 -11.93 -3.24 -8.45
N ASN A 116 -12.28 -2.46 -9.47
CA ASN A 116 -12.13 -2.79 -10.87
C ASN A 116 -10.76 -2.32 -11.41
N PRO A 117 -9.79 -3.23 -11.57
CA PRO A 117 -8.47 -2.89 -12.12
C PRO A 117 -8.52 -2.56 -13.62
N SER A 118 -9.65 -2.81 -14.30
CA SER A 118 -9.86 -2.46 -15.72
C SER A 118 -10.37 -1.03 -15.91
N SER A 119 -10.52 -0.25 -14.84
CA SER A 119 -11.09 1.10 -14.91
C SER A 119 -10.27 2.03 -15.81
N THR A 120 -10.95 2.73 -16.71
CA THR A 120 -10.33 3.71 -17.61
C THR A 120 -9.71 4.90 -16.88
N LEU A 121 -10.12 5.15 -15.63
CA LEU A 121 -9.54 6.18 -14.78
C LEU A 121 -8.13 5.83 -14.30
N ILE A 122 -7.78 4.54 -14.22
CA ILE A 122 -6.46 4.07 -13.77
C ILE A 122 -5.36 4.55 -14.73
N PRO A 123 -5.37 4.21 -16.03
CA PRO A 123 -4.33 4.68 -16.94
C PRO A 123 -4.32 6.21 -17.06
N TYR A 124 -5.48 6.87 -17.00
CA TYR A 124 -5.55 8.34 -16.99
C TYR A 124 -4.74 8.95 -15.82
N ASN A 125 -5.00 8.50 -14.59
CA ASN A 125 -4.30 9.00 -13.41
C ASN A 125 -2.82 8.55 -13.36
N LEU A 126 -2.50 7.37 -13.90
CA LEU A 126 -1.12 6.89 -14.01
C LEU A 126 -0.28 7.80 -14.91
N THR A 127 -0.83 8.31 -16.02
CA THR A 127 -0.11 9.29 -16.87
C THR A 127 0.14 10.61 -16.15
N GLY A 128 -0.70 10.96 -15.17
CA GLY A 128 -0.49 12.10 -14.26
C GLY A 128 0.54 11.84 -13.15
N GLY A 129 1.10 10.62 -13.08
CA GLY A 129 2.11 10.24 -12.10
C GLY A 129 1.57 9.60 -10.82
N ILE A 130 0.27 9.32 -10.72
CA ILE A 130 -0.31 8.60 -9.58
C ILE A 130 -0.07 7.11 -9.77
N THR A 131 0.67 6.50 -8.84
CA THR A 131 1.05 5.07 -8.92
C THR A 131 0.36 4.20 -7.87
N VAL A 132 -0.15 4.83 -6.80
CA VAL A 132 -0.88 4.15 -5.72
C VAL A 132 -2.13 4.96 -5.39
N SER A 133 -3.26 4.28 -5.22
CA SER A 133 -4.49 4.87 -4.69
C SER A 133 -4.83 4.28 -3.32
N LEU A 134 -5.24 5.15 -2.40
CA LEU A 134 -5.94 4.74 -1.18
C LEU A 134 -7.44 4.89 -1.47
N THR A 135 -8.07 3.80 -1.87
CA THR A 135 -9.46 3.81 -2.31
C THR A 135 -10.36 3.54 -1.11
N SER A 136 -11.35 4.42 -0.91
CA SER A 136 -12.24 4.40 0.25
C SER A 136 -13.71 4.38 -0.17
N PRO A 137 -14.57 3.66 0.56
CA PRO A 137 -16.01 3.71 0.37
C PRO A 137 -16.59 5.09 0.75
N SER A 138 -17.78 5.39 0.22
CA SER A 138 -18.52 6.65 0.43
C SER A 138 -19.84 6.47 1.17
N SER A 139 -19.95 5.46 2.06
CA SER A 139 -21.14 5.28 2.89
C SER A 139 -21.44 6.54 3.74
N SER A 140 -22.73 6.77 3.98
CA SER A 140 -23.25 7.84 4.83
C SER A 140 -23.01 7.53 6.32
N GLY A 141 -23.24 8.52 7.20
CA GLY A 141 -23.08 8.35 8.65
C GLY A 141 -21.66 8.56 9.16
N LEU A 142 -21.39 8.12 10.39
CA LEU A 142 -20.10 8.34 11.06
C LEU A 142 -18.96 7.55 10.42
N PHE A 143 -19.18 6.28 10.07
CA PHE A 143 -18.15 5.41 9.47
C PHE A 143 -18.53 5.11 8.03
N SER A 144 -17.62 5.41 7.09
CA SER A 144 -17.84 5.20 5.66
C SER A 144 -17.47 3.80 5.19
N GLY A 145 -16.59 3.13 5.95
CA GLY A 145 -16.05 1.79 5.69
C GLY A 145 -14.53 1.74 5.61
N LEU A 146 -14.01 0.62 5.14
CA LEU A 146 -12.60 0.27 5.17
C LEU A 146 -11.90 0.62 3.85
N THR A 147 -10.81 1.37 3.98
CA THR A 147 -9.94 1.82 2.90
C THR A 147 -8.89 0.76 2.59
N SER A 148 -8.64 0.54 1.30
CA SER A 148 -7.60 -0.38 0.81
C SER A 148 -6.61 0.35 -0.11
N ALA A 149 -5.37 -0.14 -0.16
CA ALA A 149 -4.31 0.41 -1.00
C ALA A 149 -4.17 -0.41 -2.29
N PHE A 150 -4.16 0.29 -3.44
CA PHE A 150 -4.05 -0.34 -4.75
C PHE A 150 -2.93 0.25 -5.58
N SER A 151 -2.23 -0.61 -6.30
CA SER A 151 -1.25 -0.27 -7.33
C SER A 151 -1.96 0.05 -8.63
N LEU A 152 -1.61 1.19 -9.24
CA LEU A 152 -2.12 1.59 -10.56
C LEU A 152 -1.19 1.17 -11.70
N SER A 153 -0.06 0.52 -11.39
CA SER A 153 1.05 0.29 -12.32
C SER A 153 0.85 -0.87 -13.32
N GLY A 154 -0.35 -1.46 -13.39
CA GLY A 154 -0.83 -2.13 -14.61
C GLY A 154 -0.86 -3.66 -14.62
N SER A 155 -0.85 -4.35 -13.48
CA SER A 155 -1.23 -5.76 -13.39
C SER A 155 -2.69 -5.87 -12.93
N LEU A 156 -3.55 -6.42 -13.79
CA LEU A 156 -4.96 -6.68 -13.47
C LEU A 156 -5.13 -7.68 -12.31
N GLU A 157 -4.14 -8.54 -12.08
CA GLU A 157 -4.22 -9.63 -11.08
C GLU A 157 -3.55 -9.28 -9.73
N GLU A 158 -2.72 -8.23 -9.68
CA GLU A 158 -1.95 -7.85 -8.46
C GLU A 158 -2.11 -6.36 -8.11
N SER A 159 -3.30 -5.81 -8.33
CA SER A 159 -3.57 -4.41 -8.00
C SER A 159 -3.69 -4.18 -6.49
N LEU A 160 -4.15 -5.15 -5.69
CA LEU A 160 -4.27 -4.99 -4.23
C LEU A 160 -2.89 -5.03 -3.56
N ILE A 161 -2.47 -3.92 -2.94
CA ILE A 161 -1.24 -3.85 -2.14
C ILE A 161 -1.52 -4.30 -0.71
N SER A 162 -2.60 -3.77 -0.12
CA SER A 162 -3.03 -4.12 1.24
C SER A 162 -4.51 -3.82 1.41
N SER A 163 -5.23 -4.75 2.02
CA SER A 163 -6.65 -4.59 2.35
C SER A 163 -6.83 -3.93 3.72
N ASN A 164 -7.91 -3.16 3.88
CA ASN A 164 -8.44 -2.67 5.16
C ASN A 164 -7.41 -1.94 6.03
N ILE A 165 -6.64 -1.05 5.43
CA ILE A 165 -5.55 -0.32 6.11
C ILE A 165 -6.03 0.84 6.97
N ALA A 166 -7.28 1.30 6.79
CA ALA A 166 -7.88 2.36 7.57
C ALA A 166 -9.40 2.25 7.60
N LEU A 167 -10.02 2.69 8.70
CA LEU A 167 -11.46 2.94 8.77
C LEU A 167 -11.69 4.43 8.45
N SER A 168 -12.46 4.71 7.41
CA SER A 168 -12.86 6.06 7.03
C SER A 168 -14.05 6.53 7.86
N ALA A 169 -14.00 7.77 8.34
CA ALA A 169 -15.07 8.38 9.13
C ALA A 169 -15.43 9.80 8.65
N ASN A 170 -16.72 10.14 8.68
CA ASN A 170 -17.23 11.45 8.32
C ASN A 170 -17.68 12.22 9.57
N ILE A 171 -16.98 13.32 9.87
CA ILE A 171 -17.30 14.23 10.99
C ILE A 171 -17.99 15.51 10.48
N GLY A 172 -18.31 15.58 9.19
CA GLY A 172 -19.04 16.69 8.59
C GLY A 172 -20.48 16.85 9.13
N GLY A 173 -20.94 18.10 9.17
CA GLY A 173 -22.34 18.43 9.43
C GLY A 173 -23.25 18.14 8.22
N GLY A 174 -24.56 18.06 8.46
CA GLY A 174 -25.57 17.87 7.42
C GLY A 174 -26.54 16.73 7.73
N GLU A 175 -26.01 15.54 7.97
CA GLU A 175 -26.83 14.36 8.33
C GLU A 175 -27.21 14.32 9.82
N ASP A 176 -26.32 14.79 10.70
CA ASP A 176 -26.52 14.83 12.15
C ASP A 176 -25.60 15.89 12.81
N SER A 177 -25.76 16.08 14.12
CA SER A 177 -24.91 16.92 14.97
C SER A 177 -23.47 16.42 14.96
N MET A 178 -22.55 17.31 14.55
CA MET A 178 -21.12 17.06 14.63
C MET A 178 -20.68 16.69 16.05
N ALA A 179 -21.28 17.30 17.09
CA ALA A 179 -20.96 16.99 18.47
C ALA A 179 -21.34 15.55 18.84
N ALA A 180 -22.52 15.08 18.39
CA ALA A 180 -22.95 13.70 18.61
C ALA A 180 -22.05 12.72 17.87
N LYS A 181 -21.65 13.03 16.62
CA LYS A 181 -20.69 12.22 15.84
C LYS A 181 -19.33 12.11 16.53
N VAL A 182 -18.81 13.20 17.10
CA VAL A 182 -17.55 13.19 17.86
C VAL A 182 -17.67 12.36 19.14
N GLN A 183 -18.78 12.47 19.87
CA GLN A 183 -19.05 11.65 21.05
C GLN A 183 -19.13 10.16 20.69
N LEU A 184 -19.90 9.82 19.66
CA LEU A 184 -20.05 8.46 19.17
C LEU A 184 -18.71 7.86 18.70
N LEU A 185 -17.84 8.66 18.07
CA LEU A 185 -16.49 8.23 17.72
C LEU A 185 -15.65 7.93 18.97
N GLY A 186 -15.70 8.81 19.98
CA GLY A 186 -15.03 8.60 21.26
C GLY A 186 -15.50 7.33 21.96
N ASP A 187 -16.81 7.11 22.01
CA ASP A 187 -17.42 5.91 22.60
C ASP A 187 -17.01 4.65 21.82
N SER A 188 -16.99 4.72 20.48
CA SER A 188 -16.56 3.61 19.62
C SER A 188 -15.08 3.24 19.84
N LEU A 189 -14.20 4.23 19.94
CA LEU A 189 -12.78 4.00 20.22
C LEU A 189 -12.56 3.41 21.62
N THR A 190 -13.32 3.91 22.60
CA THR A 190 -13.28 3.39 23.98
C THR A 190 -13.75 1.93 24.04
N LEU A 191 -14.83 1.60 23.34
CA LEU A 191 -15.32 0.23 23.23
C LEU A 191 -14.30 -0.69 22.56
N SER A 192 -13.68 -0.26 21.46
CA SER A 192 -12.65 -1.03 20.75
C SER A 192 -11.44 -1.31 21.65
N ALA A 193 -10.95 -0.30 22.36
CA ALA A 193 -9.85 -0.47 23.33
C ALA A 193 -10.22 -1.46 24.45
N PHE A 194 -11.46 -1.43 24.93
CA PHE A 194 -11.94 -2.38 25.93
C PHE A 194 -12.02 -3.82 25.40
N VAL A 195 -12.50 -4.02 24.17
CA VAL A 195 -12.55 -5.35 23.53
C VAL A 195 -11.16 -5.90 23.32
N GLU A 196 -10.23 -5.10 22.79
CA GLU A 196 -8.85 -5.51 22.57
C GLU A 196 -8.16 -5.88 23.89
N LEU A 197 -8.35 -5.08 24.95
CA LEU A 197 -7.85 -5.41 26.28
C LEU A 197 -8.45 -6.73 26.79
N LYS A 198 -9.75 -6.96 26.60
CA LYS A 198 -10.41 -8.21 27.03
C LYS A 198 -9.88 -9.42 26.26
N GLU A 199 -9.70 -9.32 24.94
CA GLU A 199 -9.06 -10.38 24.14
C GLU A 199 -7.62 -10.63 24.60
N CYS A 200 -6.84 -9.59 24.85
CA CYS A 200 -5.50 -9.71 25.43
C CYS A 200 -5.53 -10.39 26.81
N LEU A 201 -6.50 -10.05 27.68
CA LEU A 201 -6.66 -10.66 29.00
C LEU A 201 -7.11 -12.12 28.90
N GLU A 202 -8.02 -12.47 27.99
CA GLU A 202 -8.43 -13.85 27.73
C GLU A 202 -7.28 -14.67 27.12
N MET A 203 -6.45 -14.07 26.26
CA MET A 203 -5.20 -14.67 25.79
C MET A 203 -4.17 -14.84 26.92
N HIS A 204 -4.11 -13.90 27.87
CA HIS A 204 -3.23 -13.97 29.06
C HIS A 204 -3.76 -14.89 30.16
N HIS A 205 -5.05 -15.20 30.22
CA HIS A 205 -5.54 -16.29 31.06
C HIS A 205 -5.05 -17.66 30.57
N ASN A 206 -4.49 -17.74 29.34
CA ASN A 206 -3.74 -18.89 28.86
C ASN A 206 -2.21 -18.78 29.12
N LYS A 207 -1.68 -17.62 29.55
CA LYS A 207 -0.31 -17.45 30.07
C LYS A 207 -0.24 -16.30 31.11
N SER A 208 -0.26 -16.71 32.38
CA SER A 208 -0.05 -15.96 33.62
C SER A 208 1.03 -14.86 33.55
N SER A 209 0.64 -13.59 33.50
CA SER A 209 1.59 -12.47 33.69
C SER A 209 0.98 -11.17 34.21
N LEU A 210 -0.17 -11.21 34.91
CA LEU A 210 -0.58 -10.11 35.77
C LEU A 210 -0.33 -10.50 37.24
N PRO A 211 0.16 -9.57 38.09
CA PRO A 211 0.34 -9.87 39.51
C PRO A 211 -0.99 -10.18 40.16
N ASP A 212 -1.10 -11.34 40.80
CA ASP A 212 -2.28 -11.70 41.59
C ASP A 212 -2.44 -10.73 42.77
N GLY A 213 -3.65 -10.19 42.95
CA GLY A 213 -4.02 -9.39 44.12
C GLY A 213 -4.19 -7.89 43.90
N VAL A 214 -4.11 -7.38 42.66
CA VAL A 214 -4.40 -5.97 42.34
C VAL A 214 -5.80 -5.85 41.72
N ASN A 215 -6.71 -5.17 42.41
CA ASN A 215 -8.01 -4.80 41.85
C ASN A 215 -7.80 -3.63 40.88
N TYR A 216 -7.77 -3.93 39.59
CA TYR A 216 -7.71 -2.91 38.55
C TYR A 216 -9.11 -2.34 38.31
N SER A 217 -9.27 -1.04 38.53
CA SER A 217 -10.44 -0.29 38.09
C SER A 217 -10.45 -0.22 36.57
N LEU A 218 -11.59 -0.49 35.94
CA LEU A 218 -11.79 -0.33 34.48
C LEU A 218 -11.41 1.07 34.01
N GLN A 219 -11.63 2.09 34.85
CA GLN A 219 -11.29 3.48 34.54
C GLN A 219 -9.77 3.71 34.56
N GLY A 220 -9.02 2.96 35.36
CA GLY A 220 -7.54 3.04 35.44
C GLY A 220 -6.81 2.30 34.31
N LEU A 221 -7.50 1.40 33.60
CA LEU A 221 -6.97 0.68 32.44
C LEU A 221 -7.21 1.41 31.11
N VAL A 222 -8.25 2.24 31.03
CA VAL A 222 -8.62 3.00 29.83
C VAL A 222 -7.99 4.41 29.81
N SER A 223 -7.51 4.90 30.96
CA SER A 223 -6.91 6.24 31.10
C SER A 223 -5.38 6.27 31.20
N SER A 224 -4.71 5.13 30.98
CA SER A 224 -3.25 5.01 30.94
C SER A 224 -2.75 4.75 29.53
#